data_AF-A0A0J9X7H3-F1
#
_entry.id   AF-A0A0J9X7H3-F1
#
_cell.length_a   1.000
_cell.length_b   1.000
_cell.length_c   1.000
_cell.angle_alpha   90.00
_cell.angle_beta   90.00
_cell.angle_gamma   90.00
#
_symmetry.space_group_name_H-M   'P 1'
#
loop_
_entity.id
_entity.type
_entity.pdbx_description
1 polymer ?
#
loop_
_entity_poly.entity_id
_entity_poly.type
_entity_poly.pdbx_seq_one_letter_code
_entity_poly.pdbx_strand_id
1 'polypeptide(L)'
;MTAIKSIDKFIQLSHDLLIARPTTTRISTTYSHKQKKRASKRSNATDAKEASADQPQQGSAVAIVKTFDPVSGVCLKLKLSKINQLNRVLSALGPRGVQVDDKQVVGFAEVLSGKKSEASA
;
A
#
# COMPACT_ATOMS: atom_id res chain seq x y z
N MET A 1 -16.59 8.31 -3.69
CA MET A 1 -15.26 7.72 -3.39
C MET A 1 -15.42 6.70 -2.27
N THR A 2 -15.14 5.43 -2.55
CA THR A 2 -15.42 4.31 -1.63
C THR A 2 -14.17 3.98 -0.84
N ALA A 3 -14.23 4.17 0.48
CA ALA A 3 -13.14 3.81 1.39
C ALA A 3 -13.24 2.33 1.75
N ILE A 4 -12.22 1.55 1.40
CA ILE A 4 -12.15 0.11 1.67
C ILE A 4 -11.21 -0.13 2.85
N LYS A 5 -11.67 -0.94 3.83
CA LYS A 5 -10.90 -1.31 5.02
C LYS A 5 -10.10 -2.60 4.82
N SER A 6 -10.65 -3.58 4.10
CA SER A 6 -9.99 -4.85 3.81
C SER A 6 -9.03 -4.71 2.63
N ILE A 7 -7.80 -5.21 2.80
CA ILE A 7 -6.75 -5.18 1.77
C ILE A 7 -7.12 -6.14 0.64
N ASP A 8 -7.56 -7.33 1.00
CA ASP A 8 -7.94 -8.41 0.09
C ASP A 8 -9.04 -7.97 -0.87
N LYS A 9 -10.10 -7.36 -0.33
CA LYS A 9 -11.19 -6.78 -1.12
C LYS A 9 -10.72 -5.62 -2.02
N PHE A 10 -9.77 -4.82 -1.56
CA PHE A 10 -9.21 -3.74 -2.37
C PHE A 10 -8.41 -4.29 -3.56
N ILE A 11 -7.61 -5.34 -3.34
CA ILE A 11 -6.81 -5.98 -4.40
C ILE A 11 -7.74 -6.58 -5.45
N GLN A 12 -8.75 -7.36 -5.05
CA GLN A 12 -9.72 -7.98 -5.97
C GLN A 12 -10.45 -6.93 -6.81
N LEU A 13 -11.06 -5.93 -6.17
CA LEU A 13 -11.82 -4.91 -6.91
C LEU A 13 -10.92 -4.06 -7.82
N SER A 14 -9.67 -3.80 -7.43
CA SER A 14 -8.72 -3.07 -8.27
C SER A 14 -8.28 -3.91 -9.48
N HIS A 15 -8.08 -5.20 -9.26
CA HIS A 15 -7.77 -6.15 -10.32
C HIS A 15 -8.89 -6.25 -11.36
N ASP A 16 -10.14 -6.38 -10.90
CA ASP A 16 -11.30 -6.46 -11.80
C ASP A 16 -11.47 -5.19 -12.66
N LEU A 17 -11.21 -4.01 -12.07
CA LEU A 17 -11.20 -2.75 -12.81
C LEU A 17 -10.09 -2.69 -13.86
N LEU A 18 -8.90 -3.19 -13.54
CA LEU A 18 -7.77 -3.25 -14.47
C LEU A 18 -8.02 -4.23 -15.61
N ILE A 19 -8.60 -5.40 -15.35
CA ILE A 19 -9.00 -6.35 -16.39
C ILE A 19 -10.05 -5.73 -17.31
N ALA A 20 -11.07 -5.10 -16.73
CA ALA A 20 -12.16 -4.52 -17.52
C ALA A 20 -11.67 -3.35 -18.39
N ARG A 21 -10.74 -2.52 -17.87
CA ARG A 21 -10.25 -1.32 -18.56
C ARG A 21 -8.77 -1.06 -18.23
N PRO A 22 -7.85 -1.70 -18.95
CA PRO A 22 -6.42 -1.60 -18.67
C PRO A 22 -5.82 -0.24 -19.01
N THR A 23 -6.39 0.48 -19.98
CA THR A 23 -5.85 1.76 -20.48
C THR A 23 -6.35 2.98 -19.73
N THR A 24 -7.57 2.94 -19.16
CA THR A 24 -8.18 4.10 -18.49
C THR A 24 -8.03 4.06 -16.97
N THR A 25 -8.00 2.86 -16.37
CA THR A 25 -7.89 2.70 -14.92
C THR A 25 -6.50 3.14 -14.45
N ARG A 26 -6.46 4.08 -13.50
CA ARG A 26 -5.22 4.62 -12.93
C ARG A 26 -5.11 4.26 -11.46
N ILE A 27 -3.93 3.79 -11.07
CA ILE A 27 -3.57 3.57 -9.68
C ILE A 27 -2.66 4.70 -9.21
N SER A 28 -2.92 5.21 -8.01
CA SER A 28 -2.13 6.28 -7.39
C SER A 28 -1.78 5.91 -5.96
N THR A 29 -0.50 6.03 -5.62
CA THR A 29 0.02 5.78 -4.26
C THR A 29 0.56 7.08 -3.70
N THR A 30 -0.01 7.55 -2.59
CA THR A 30 0.47 8.72 -1.86
C THR A 30 1.07 8.24 -0.55
N TYR A 31 2.33 8.59 -0.31
CA TYR A 31 3.03 8.31 0.94
C TYR A 31 3.22 9.61 1.73
N SER A 32 2.89 9.59 3.01
CA SER A 32 3.07 10.73 3.92
C SER A 32 3.76 10.25 5.18
N HIS A 33 4.83 10.94 5.58
CA HIS A 33 5.57 10.65 6.80
C HIS A 33 5.65 11.91 7.67
N LYS A 34 5.26 11.79 8.95
CA LYS A 34 5.40 12.88 9.92
C LYS A 34 6.46 12.53 10.95
N GLN A 35 7.57 13.26 10.94
CA GLN A 35 8.57 13.18 12.00
C GLN A 35 8.05 13.88 13.25
N LYS A 36 8.07 13.20 14.39
CA LYS A 36 7.79 13.84 15.68
C LYS A 36 9.01 14.67 16.04
N LYS A 37 8.90 16.01 16.02
CA LYS A 37 9.99 16.89 16.47
C LYS A 37 10.29 16.54 17.93
N ARG A 38 11.53 16.11 18.22
CA ARG A 38 12.00 15.98 19.60
C ARG A 38 11.96 17.38 20.22
N ALA A 39 11.11 17.58 21.21
CA ALA A 39 11.17 18.78 22.03
C ALA A 39 12.49 18.73 22.81
N SER A 40 13.49 19.47 22.34
CA SER A 40 14.75 19.69 23.03
C SER A 40 14.45 20.43 24.33
N LYS A 41 14.27 19.69 25.42
CA LYS A 41 14.31 20.26 26.77
C LYS A 41 15.78 20.28 27.16
N ARG A 42 16.45 21.43 26.95
CA ARG A 42 17.73 21.73 27.59
C ARG A 42 17.48 21.77 29.11
N SER A 43 17.79 20.68 29.80
CA SER A 43 18.05 20.69 31.24
C SER A 43 19.51 20.36 31.43
N ASN A 44 20.24 21.34 31.97
CA ASN A 44 21.62 21.25 32.40
C ASN A 44 21.76 20.27 33.57
N ALA A 45 22.98 19.73 33.73
CA ALA A 45 23.54 19.04 34.90
C ALA A 45 23.50 17.49 34.97
N THR A 46 24.69 16.93 34.68
CA THR A 46 25.49 15.94 35.44
C THR A 46 25.03 14.49 35.64
N ASP A 47 25.85 13.62 35.03
CA ASP A 47 26.38 12.31 35.46
C ASP A 47 25.56 11.00 35.46
N ALA A 48 26.29 10.00 34.94
CA ALA A 48 26.21 8.54 35.08
C ALA A 48 25.14 7.71 34.31
N LYS A 49 25.68 6.94 33.35
CA LYS A 49 25.33 5.56 32.93
C LYS A 49 23.90 5.06 33.17
N GLU A 50 23.20 4.75 32.07
CA GLU A 50 22.82 3.37 31.74
C GLU A 50 22.24 3.23 30.33
N ALA A 51 22.54 2.11 29.70
CA ALA A 51 22.17 1.75 28.34
C ALA A 51 20.64 1.76 28.16
N SER A 52 20.15 2.71 27.38
CA SER A 52 18.80 2.67 26.81
C SER A 52 18.92 2.56 25.31
N ALA A 53 18.53 1.39 24.78
CA ALA A 53 18.47 1.10 23.37
C ALA A 53 17.84 2.27 22.60
N ASP A 54 18.60 2.81 21.66
CA ASP A 54 18.19 3.88 20.75
C ASP A 54 17.14 3.31 19.78
N GLN A 55 15.89 3.19 20.25
CA GLN A 55 14.77 3.03 19.33
C GLN A 55 14.47 4.42 18.74
N PRO A 56 14.69 4.64 17.43
CA PRO A 56 14.26 5.86 16.80
C PRO A 56 12.76 5.99 17.01
N GLN A 57 12.32 7.06 17.68
CA GLN A 57 10.92 7.37 17.91
C GLN A 57 10.22 7.42 16.54
N GLN A 58 9.56 6.32 16.17
CA GLN A 58 9.06 6.10 14.83
C GLN A 58 8.00 7.16 14.51
N GLY A 59 8.30 8.01 13.53
CA GLY A 59 7.31 8.89 12.93
C GLY A 59 6.14 8.06 12.41
N SER A 60 4.92 8.57 12.52
CA SER A 60 3.76 7.89 11.94
C SER A 60 3.81 8.07 10.43
N ALA A 61 4.02 6.96 9.71
CA ALA A 61 3.91 6.89 8.26
C ALA A 61 2.50 6.42 7.87
N VAL A 62 1.92 7.06 6.86
CA VAL A 62 0.62 6.70 6.31
C VAL A 62 0.75 6.63 4.79
N ALA A 63 0.37 5.49 4.23
CA ALA A 63 0.25 5.29 2.80
C ALA A 63 -1.23 5.26 2.40
N ILE A 64 -1.57 5.89 1.28
CA ILE A 64 -2.92 5.90 0.70
C ILE A 64 -2.79 5.39 -0.72
N VAL A 65 -3.44 4.28 -1.03
CA VAL A 65 -3.51 3.72 -2.38
C VAL A 65 -4.91 3.97 -2.92
N LYS A 66 -5.00 4.45 -4.16
CA LYS A 66 -6.26 4.72 -4.85
C LYS A 66 -6.27 4.04 -6.20
N THR A 67 -7.43 3.48 -6.57
CA THR A 67 -7.71 2.99 -7.92
C THR A 67 -8.87 3.80 -8.46
N PHE A 68 -8.64 4.53 -9.55
CA PHE A 68 -9.62 5.40 -10.17
C PHE A 68 -9.82 5.01 -11.62
N ASP A 69 -11.07 4.81 -12.02
CA ASP A 69 -11.43 4.68 -13.42
C ASP A 69 -12.31 5.87 -13.85
N PRO A 70 -11.87 6.68 -14.83
CA PRO A 70 -12.61 7.85 -15.28
C PRO A 70 -13.89 7.50 -16.05
N VAL A 71 -13.97 6.32 -16.66
CA VAL A 71 -15.12 5.93 -17.50
C VAL A 71 -16.31 5.51 -16.64
N SER A 72 -16.07 4.73 -15.58
CA SER A 72 -17.12 4.33 -14.63
C SER A 72 -17.34 5.33 -13.49
N GLY A 73 -16.39 6.23 -13.25
CA GLY A 73 -16.41 7.14 -12.10
C GLY A 73 -16.12 6.44 -10.75
N VAL A 74 -15.70 5.17 -10.76
CA VAL A 74 -15.41 4.42 -9.54
C VAL A 74 -14.05 4.82 -8.98
N CYS A 75 -14.03 5.24 -7.70
CA CYS A 75 -12.81 5.54 -6.95
C CYS A 75 -12.72 4.66 -5.70
N LEU A 76 -11.78 3.72 -5.69
CA LEU A 76 -11.45 2.90 -4.53
C LEU A 76 -10.31 3.54 -3.76
N LYS A 77 -10.40 3.59 -2.43
CA LYS A 77 -9.36 4.16 -1.55
C LYS A 77 -9.04 3.22 -0.41
N LEU A 78 -7.77 2.87 -0.25
CA LEU A 78 -7.23 2.11 0.86
C LEU A 78 -6.21 2.95 1.63
N LYS A 79 -6.39 3.05 2.95
CA LYS A 79 -5.46 3.76 3.85
C LYS A 79 -4.72 2.73 4.70
N LEU A 80 -3.40 2.79 4.68
CA LEU A 80 -2.51 1.87 5.38
C LEU A 80 -1.59 2.65 6.31
N SER A 81 -1.43 2.15 7.53
CA SER A 81 -0.46 2.66 8.51
C SER A 81 0.69 1.67 8.76
N LYS A 82 0.48 0.38 8.45
CA LYS A 82 1.46 -0.68 8.69
C LYS A 82 2.26 -0.97 7.43
N ILE A 83 3.59 -1.05 7.55
CA ILE A 83 4.48 -1.32 6.42
C ILE A 83 4.22 -2.70 5.78
N ASN A 84 3.93 -3.73 6.58
CA ASN A 84 3.64 -5.08 6.08
C ASN A 84 2.41 -5.08 5.16
N GLN A 85 1.40 -4.27 5.48
CA GLN A 85 0.20 -4.13 4.67
C GLN A 85 0.49 -3.39 3.36
N LEU A 86 1.35 -2.37 3.41
CA LEU A 86 1.80 -1.65 2.21
C LEU A 86 2.59 -2.57 1.28
N ASN A 87 3.53 -3.36 1.83
CA ASN A 87 4.30 -4.32 1.04
C ASN A 87 3.39 -5.31 0.32
N ARG A 88 2.37 -5.84 1.00
CA ARG A 88 1.38 -6.74 0.37
C ARG A 88 0.66 -6.07 -0.81
N VAL A 89 0.27 -4.81 -0.68
CA VAL A 89 -0.36 -4.08 -1.80
C VAL A 89 0.63 -3.81 -2.94
N LEU A 90 1.87 -3.42 -2.64
CA LEU A 90 2.91 -3.20 -3.65
C LEU A 90 3.27 -4.49 -4.39
N SER A 91 3.29 -5.64 -3.71
CA SER A 91 3.47 -6.94 -4.34
C SER A 91 2.36 -7.25 -5.35
N ALA A 92 1.11 -6.87 -5.05
CA ALA A 92 -0.02 -7.05 -5.97
C ALA A 92 0.08 -6.15 -7.22
N LEU A 93 0.65 -4.95 -7.07
CA LEU A 93 0.95 -4.07 -8.20
C LEU A 93 2.06 -4.64 -9.11
N GLY A 94 2.98 -5.40 -8.55
CA GLY A 94 4.09 -6.01 -9.27
C GLY A 94 3.67 -7.14 -10.22
N PRO A 95 4.62 -7.73 -10.95
CA PRO A 95 4.36 -8.80 -11.91
C PRO A 95 4.01 -10.14 -11.25
N ARG A 96 4.38 -10.36 -9.98
CA ARG A 96 4.22 -11.67 -9.33
C ARG A 96 2.85 -11.92 -8.70
N GLY A 97 2.01 -10.89 -8.59
CA GLY A 97 0.71 -11.01 -7.95
C GLY A 97 0.80 -11.32 -6.46
N VAL A 98 -0.36 -11.61 -5.86
CA VAL A 98 -0.51 -11.90 -4.43
C VAL A 98 -1.62 -12.94 -4.24
N GLN A 99 -1.45 -13.83 -3.27
CA GLN A 99 -2.54 -14.70 -2.82
C GLN A 99 -3.52 -13.93 -1.93
N VAL A 100 -4.79 -14.00 -2.31
CA VAL A 100 -5.93 -13.39 -1.62
C VAL A 100 -6.94 -14.49 -1.35
N ASP A 101 -7.17 -14.83 -0.08
CA ASP A 101 -8.12 -15.88 0.35
C ASP A 101 -7.94 -17.19 -0.44
N ASP A 102 -6.71 -17.71 -0.46
CA ASP A 102 -6.25 -18.92 -1.18
C ASP A 102 -6.35 -18.87 -2.72
N LYS A 103 -6.86 -17.78 -3.29
CA LYS A 103 -6.87 -17.53 -4.73
C LYS A 103 -5.66 -16.72 -5.13
N GLN A 104 -4.92 -17.18 -6.14
CA GLN A 104 -3.82 -16.41 -6.71
C GLN A 104 -4.39 -15.30 -7.61
N VAL A 105 -4.22 -14.05 -7.19
CA VAL A 105 -4.54 -12.90 -8.04
C VAL A 105 -3.30 -12.57 -8.87
N VAL A 106 -3.47 -12.51 -10.19
CA VAL A 106 -2.41 -12.18 -11.15
C VAL A 106 -1.88 -10.78 -10.87
N GLY A 107 -0.57 -10.58 -11.07
CA GLY A 107 0.05 -9.28 -10.86
C GLY A 107 -0.51 -8.22 -11.78
N PHE A 108 -0.75 -7.01 -11.27
CA PHE A 108 -1.35 -5.93 -12.08
C PHE A 108 -0.47 -5.59 -13.28
N ALA A 109 0.86 -5.64 -13.12
CA ALA A 109 1.79 -5.45 -14.23
C ALA A 109 1.70 -6.54 -15.29
N GLU A 110 1.37 -7.78 -14.92
CA GLU A 110 1.21 -8.88 -15.86
C GLU A 110 -0.07 -8.71 -16.68
N VAL A 111 -1.19 -8.38 -16.02
CA VAL A 111 -2.46 -8.03 -16.68
C VAL A 111 -2.28 -6.91 -17.71
N LEU A 112 -1.48 -5.89 -17.37
CA LEU A 112 -1.22 -4.75 -18.26
C LEU A 112 -0.21 -5.05 -19.37
N SER A 113 0.63 -6.08 -19.22
CA SER A 113 1.65 -6.45 -20.21
C SER A 113 1.06 -7.13 -21.46
N GLY A 114 -0.23 -7.45 -21.46
CA GLY A 114 -0.91 -8.10 -22.58
C GLY A 114 -0.41 -9.52 -22.87
N LYS A 115 0.52 -10.05 -22.06
CA LYS A 115 0.89 -11.45 -22.09
C LYS A 115 -0.30 -12.23 -21.56
N LYS A 116 -0.97 -12.95 -22.46
CA LYS A 116 -2.02 -13.92 -22.13
C LYS A 116 -1.45 -14.83 -21.02
N SER A 117 -1.99 -14.71 -19.82
CA SER A 117 -1.58 -15.54 -18.69
C SER A 117 -1.99 -16.98 -18.95
N GLU A 118 -1.07 -17.79 -19.46
CA GLU A 118 -1.17 -19.25 -19.39
C GLU A 118 -0.78 -19.69 -17.97
N ALA A 119 -1.75 -19.67 -17.05
CA ALA A 119 -1.76 -20.41 -15.78
C ALA A 119 -3.13 -20.17 -15.12
N SER A 120 -3.95 -21.16 -14.76
CA SER A 120 -3.85 -22.62 -14.78
C SER A 120 -5.28 -23.19 -14.79
N ALA A 121 -5.43 -24.38 -15.35
CA ALA A 121 -6.51 -25.33 -15.03
C ALA A 121 -6.47 -25.75 -13.55
#